data_AF-A0A965PIU1-F1
#
_entry.id   AF-A0A965PIU1-F1
#
_cell.length_a   1.000
_cell.length_b   1.000
_cell.length_c   1.000
_cell.angle_alpha   90.00
_cell.angle_beta   90.00
_cell.angle_gamma   90.00
#
_symmetry.space_group_name_H-M   'P 1'
#
loop_
_entity.id
_entity.type
_entity.pdbx_description
1 polymer ?
#
loop_
_entity_poly.entity_id
_entity_poly.type
_entity_poly.pdbx_seq_one_letter_code
_entity_poly.pdbx_strand_id
1 'polypeptide(L)' 'MKKPIKIEVKEENGYQYIELPNSLMKKMGWKIGDTIDWHDNKDGTWSLLKAATPSKSKKNKI' A
#
# COMPACT_ATOMS: atom_id res chain seq x y z
N MET A 1 -3.65 8.56 19.64
CA MET A 1 -2.36 8.42 18.92
C MET A 1 -2.32 7.08 18.20
N LYS A 2 -2.07 7.03 16.88
CA LYS A 2 -1.92 5.75 16.16
C LYS A 2 -0.51 5.23 16.45
N LYS A 3 -0.40 4.06 17.11
CA LYS A 3 0.91 3.42 17.37
C LYS A 3 1.52 2.94 16.03
N PRO A 4 2.84 3.13 15.81
CA PRO A 4 3.53 2.55 14.67
C PRO A 4 3.50 1.02 14.77
N ILE A 5 3.24 0.35 13.65
CA ILE A 5 3.29 -1.11 13.56
C ILE A 5 4.65 -1.45 12.96
N LYS A 6 5.43 -2.27 13.67
CA LYS A 6 6.68 -2.80 13.14
C LYS A 6 6.35 -4.02 12.30
N ILE A 7 6.82 -4.03 11.06
CA ILE A 7 6.73 -5.17 10.15
C ILE A 7 8.15 -5.54 9.79
N GLU A 8 8.49 -6.81 9.97
CA GLU A 8 9.79 -7.33 9.57
C GLU A 8 9.78 -7.63 8.08
N VAL A 9 10.90 -7.32 7.45
CA VAL A 9 11.09 -7.62 6.03
C VAL A 9 11.69 -9.02 5.94
N LYS A 10 11.02 -9.90 5.21
CA LYS A 10 11.46 -11.26 4.97
C LYS A 10 12.15 -11.34 3.62
N GLU A 11 13.12 -12.23 3.51
CA GLU A 11 13.79 -12.55 2.27
C GLU A 11 13.65 -14.05 2.02
N GLU A 12 13.11 -14.41 0.87
CA GLU A 12 12.97 -15.80 0.44
C GLU A 12 13.36 -15.90 -1.02
N ASN A 13 14.29 -16.81 -1.33
CA ASN A 13 14.77 -17.06 -2.69
C ASN A 13 15.32 -15.81 -3.41
N GLY A 14 15.92 -14.86 -2.68
CA GLY A 14 16.44 -13.60 -3.21
C GLY A 14 15.38 -12.54 -3.49
N TYR A 15 14.13 -12.78 -3.09
CA TYR A 15 13.05 -11.80 -3.14
C TYR A 15 12.75 -11.30 -1.73
N GLN A 16 12.79 -9.98 -1.59
CA GLN A 16 12.48 -9.30 -0.34
C GLN A 16 11.01 -8.89 -0.33
N TYR A 17 10.27 -9.30 0.70
CA TYR A 17 8.85 -9.00 0.85
C TYR A 17 8.47 -8.65 2.28
N ILE A 18 7.34 -7.97 2.43
CA ILE A 18 6.73 -7.65 3.72
C ILE A 18 5.35 -8.30 3.81
N GLU A 19 5.03 -8.82 4.98
CA GLU A 19 3.70 -9.34 5.26
C GLU A 19 2.85 -8.25 5.92
N LEU A 20 1.82 -7.79 5.24
CA LEU A 20 0.87 -6.83 5.79
C LEU A 20 -0.21 -7.58 6.56
N PRO A 21 -0.29 -7.47 7.90
CA PRO A 21 -1.29 -8.19 8.67
C PRO A 21 -2.70 -7.71 8.32
N ASN A 22 -3.68 -8.63 8.38
CA ASN A 22 -5.09 -8.36 8.08
C ASN A 22 -5.66 -7.15 8.85
N SER A 23 -5.18 -6.92 10.08
CA SER A 23 -5.57 -5.77 10.89
C SER A 23 -5.14 -4.44 10.28
N LEU A 24 -3.95 -4.37 9.69
CA LEU A 24 -3.45 -3.20 8.97
C LEU A 24 -4.23 -2.99 7.68
N MET A 25 -4.44 -4.05 6.88
CA MET A 25 -5.21 -3.97 5.64
C MET A 25 -6.63 -3.44 5.90
N LYS A 26 -7.32 -3.97 6.93
CA LYS A 26 -8.64 -3.45 7.34
C LYS A 26 -8.60 -1.98 7.77
N LYS A 27 -7.57 -1.58 8.51
CA LYS A 27 -7.41 -0.20 8.99
C LYS A 27 -7.11 0.79 7.86
N MET A 28 -6.41 0.35 6.82
CA MET A 28 -6.10 1.14 5.61
C MET A 28 -7.21 1.03 4.54
N GLY A 29 -8.18 0.13 4.71
CA GLY A 29 -9.22 -0.14 3.71
C GLY A 29 -8.67 -0.80 2.45
N TRP A 30 -7.58 -1.56 2.58
CA TRP A 30 -6.97 -2.33 1.50
C TRP A 30 -7.59 -3.73 1.46
N LYS A 31 -7.84 -4.22 0.24
CA LYS A 31 -8.31 -5.56 -0.04
C LYS A 31 -7.37 -6.24 -1.02
N ILE A 32 -7.34 -7.57 -0.98
CA ILE A 32 -6.63 -8.36 -1.98
C ILE A 32 -7.21 -8.02 -3.36
N GLY A 33 -6.34 -7.64 -4.29
CA GLY A 33 -6.71 -7.15 -5.62
C GLY A 33 -6.73 -5.63 -5.77
N ASP A 34 -6.58 -4.86 -4.69
CA ASP A 34 -6.32 -3.41 -4.79
C ASP A 34 -4.90 -3.16 -5.33
N THR A 35 -4.76 -2.21 -6.25
CA THR A 35 -3.45 -1.74 -6.71
C THR A 35 -2.84 -0.80 -5.68
N ILE A 36 -1.54 -0.96 -5.43
CA ILE A 36 -0.77 -0.13 -4.49
C ILE A 36 0.34 0.54 -5.28
N ASP A 37 0.44 1.85 -5.15
CA ASP A 37 1.53 2.65 -5.68
C ASP A 37 2.66 2.71 -4.65
N TRP A 38 3.83 2.24 -5.05
CA TRP A 38 5.06 2.33 -4.27
C TRP A 38 5.80 3.60 -4.68
N HIS A 39 5.88 4.56 -3.77
CA HIS A 39 6.60 5.81 -4.00
C HIS A 39 7.89 5.82 -3.20
N ASP A 40 9.02 5.82 -3.90
CA ASP A 40 10.34 5.99 -3.30
C ASP A 40 10.57 7.49 -2.99
N ASN A 41 10.71 7.82 -1.71
CA ASN A 41 10.94 9.20 -1.26
C ASN A 41 12.40 9.62 -1.43
N LYS A 42 13.30 8.72 -1.84
CA LYS A 42 14.75 8.94 -2.05
C LYS A 42 15.51 9.39 -0.78
N ASP A 43 14.91 9.23 0.38
CA ASP A 43 15.49 9.48 1.70
C ASP A 43 15.75 8.16 2.45
N GLY A 44 15.63 7.03 1.76
CA GLY A 44 15.67 5.69 2.35
C GLY A 44 14.31 5.22 2.89
N THR A 45 13.25 6.00 2.74
CA THR A 45 11.88 5.64 3.10
C THR A 45 10.99 5.49 1.86
N TRP A 46 9.98 4.63 1.99
CA TRP A 46 9.03 4.35 0.92
C TRP A 46 7.61 4.63 1.42
N SER A 47 6.83 5.33 0.59
CA SER A 47 5.43 5.61 0.85
C SER A 47 4.56 4.67 0.02
N LEU A 48 3.75 3.84 0.67
CA LEU A 48 2.78 2.98 0.00
C LEU A 48 1.41 3.68 -0.01
N LEU A 49 0.92 3.96 -1.21
CA LEU A 49 -0.37 4.62 -1.43
C LEU A 49 -1.33 3.63 -2.07
N LYS A 50 -2.59 3.64 -1.64
CA LYS A 50 -3.62 2.93 -2.39
C LYS A 50 -3.74 3.62 -3.74
N ALA A 51 -3.38 2.94 -4.82
CA ALA A 51 -3.67 3.46 -6.14
C ALA A 51 -5.19 3.58 -6.21
N ALA A 52 -5.69 4.78 -6.48
CA ALA A 52 -7.11 4.93 -6.74
C ALA A 52 -7.38 4.01 -7.93
N THR A 53 -8.19 2.96 -7.72
CA THR A 53 -8.87 2.33 -8.85
C THR A 53 -9.40 3.48 -9.70
N PRO A 54 -9.22 3.49 -11.03
CA PRO A 54 -9.88 4.48 -11.87
C PRO A 54 -11.38 4.22 -11.74
N SER A 55 -12.00 4.69 -10.66
CA SER A 55 -13.42 4.92 -10.58
C SER A 55 -13.61 5.90 -11.70
N LYS A 56 -14.17 5.41 -12.80
CA LYS A 56 -14.49 6.17 -13.99
C LYS A 56 -14.90 7.55 -13.55
N SER A 57 -14.00 8.53 -13.72
CA SER A 57 -14.37 9.90 -13.51
C SER A 57 -15.40 10.14 -14.59
N LYS A 58 -16.67 10.15 -14.18
CA LYS A 58 -17.76 10.73 -14.95
C LYS A 58 -17.35 12.18 -15.19
N LYS A 59 -16.57 12.42 -16.25
CA LYS A 59 -16.50 13.74 -16.86
C LYS A 59 -17.81 13.90 -17.63
N ASN A 60 -18.83 14.33 -16.89
CA ASN A 60 -20.03 14.91 -17.46
C ASN A 60 -19.63 16.11 -18.34
N LYS A 61 -20.22 16.15 -19.55
CA LYS A 61 -20.88 17.32 -20.15
C LYS A 61 -20.01 18.50 -20.57
N ILE A 62 -19.81 18.66 -21.88
CA ILE A 62 -20.26 19.84 -22.66
C ILE A 62 -20.79 19.30 -23.99
#